data_AF-A0A653D395-F1
#
_entry.id   AF-A0A653D395-F1
#
_cell.length_a   1.000
_cell.length_b   1.000
_cell.length_c   1.000
_cell.angle_alpha   90.00
_cell.angle_beta   90.00
_cell.angle_gamma   90.00
#
_symmetry.space_group_name_H-M   'P 1'
#
loop_
_entity.id
_entity.type
_entity.pdbx_description
1 polymer ?
#
loop_
_entity_poly.entity_id
_entity_poly.type
_entity_poly.pdbx_seq_one_letter_code
_entity_poly.pdbx_strand_id
1 'polypeptide(L)'
;MATAGWIETIGDNLTYESGQYLLLTMQREEKIIPTHVIKDELNKKISKLETEQGRKLKKTEKDSLKDEVLHSLLPRAFTRKSRNRLIVDRKEGLVFVEGNSARKAEDMLALLRKSLGSLPVVPFTPAEPVELTITEWIRSGFPRGFTAGTDVMLKAILEDGGAVRCKKQDLHSEEV
;
A
#
# COMPACT_ATOMS: atom_id res chain seq x y z
N MET A 1 1.72 9.77 -12.81
CA MET A 1 3.14 9.38 -12.94
C MET A 1 3.74 9.37 -11.54
N ALA A 2 4.49 8.33 -11.20
CA ALA A 2 5.09 8.17 -9.88
C ALA A 2 6.54 7.72 -10.00
N THR A 3 7.39 8.23 -9.12
CA THR A 3 8.79 7.81 -8.97
C THR A 3 9.00 7.28 -7.55
N ALA A 4 9.92 6.33 -7.40
CA ALA A 4 10.30 5.79 -6.10
C ALA A 4 11.81 5.56 -6.06
N GLY A 5 12.43 5.84 -4.91
CA GLY A 5 13.86 5.69 -4.72
C GLY A 5 14.26 5.67 -3.25
N TRP A 6 15.49 5.24 -2.99
CA TRP A 6 16.11 5.34 -1.68
C TRP A 6 16.44 6.78 -1.36
N ILE A 7 16.18 7.17 -0.11
CA ILE A 7 16.59 8.46 0.44
C ILE A 7 17.41 8.24 1.69
N GLU A 8 18.05 9.32 2.14
CA GLU A 8 18.71 9.38 3.44
C GLU A 8 17.80 8.86 4.56
N THR A 9 18.34 7.95 5.35
CA THR A 9 17.62 7.30 6.46
C THR A 9 17.92 8.03 7.77
N ILE A 10 19.20 8.15 8.11
CA ILE A 10 19.70 8.92 9.26
C ILE A 10 20.98 9.64 8.81
N GLY A 11 21.05 10.94 9.04
CA GLY A 11 22.12 11.79 8.49
C GLY A 11 22.14 11.72 6.97
N ASP A 12 23.32 11.79 6.37
CA ASP A 12 23.49 11.84 4.91
C ASP A 12 23.67 10.46 4.26
N ASN A 13 23.32 9.38 4.97
CA ASN A 13 23.46 8.00 4.49
C ASN A 13 22.13 7.38 4.08
N LEU A 14 22.12 6.66 2.95
CA LEU A 14 20.94 5.92 2.45
C LEU A 14 20.57 4.74 3.37
N THR A 15 21.55 4.19 4.07
CA THR A 15 21.40 3.09 5.01
C THR A 15 21.85 3.52 6.40
N TYR A 16 21.16 3.04 7.43
CA TYR A 16 21.64 3.12 8.81
C TYR A 16 21.84 1.72 9.37
N GLU A 17 23.02 1.46 9.91
CA GLU A 17 23.39 0.18 10.50
C GLU A 17 23.41 0.27 12.02
N SER A 18 22.78 -0.71 12.68
CA SER A 18 22.86 -0.88 14.13
C SER A 18 22.96 -2.37 14.46
N GLY A 19 24.17 -2.82 14.78
CA GLY A 19 24.46 -4.23 15.00
C GLY A 19 24.10 -5.08 13.77
N GLN A 20 23.22 -6.06 13.92
CA GLN A 20 22.79 -6.92 12.80
C GLN A 20 21.77 -6.27 11.87
N TYR A 21 21.16 -5.15 12.27
CA TYR A 21 20.05 -4.53 11.56
C TYR A 21 20.51 -3.44 10.60
N LEU A 22 19.93 -3.44 9.40
CA LEU A 22 20.09 -2.40 8.40
C LEU A 22 18.74 -1.73 8.13
N LEU A 23 18.64 -0.43 8.42
CA LEU A 23 17.45 0.37 8.15
C LEU A 23 17.61 1.10 6.82
N LEU A 24 16.58 1.05 5.98
CA LEU A 24 16.49 1.80 4.73
C LEU A 24 15.17 2.55 4.64
N THR A 25 15.19 3.70 3.96
CA THR A 25 14.01 4.55 3.74
C THR A 25 13.76 4.73 2.25
N MET A 26 12.59 4.32 1.79
CA MET A 26 12.11 4.59 0.44
C MET A 26 11.19 5.82 0.45
N GLN A 27 11.39 6.74 -0.48
CA GLN A 27 10.42 7.79 -0.78
C GLN A 27 9.77 7.52 -2.14
N ARG A 28 8.45 7.60 -2.17
CA ARG A 28 7.63 7.61 -3.39
C ARG A 28 7.04 8.99 -3.59
N GLU A 29 7.16 9.51 -4.80
CA GLU A 29 6.57 10.78 -5.22
C GLU A 29 5.55 10.52 -6.33
N GLU A 30 4.34 11.04 -6.17
CA GLU A 30 3.26 10.83 -7.13
C GLU A 30 2.55 12.15 -7.45
N LYS A 31 2.33 12.41 -8.74
CA LYS A 31 1.51 13.54 -9.18
C LYS A 31 0.04 13.28 -8.85
N ILE A 32 -0.56 14.17 -8.07
CA ILE A 32 -1.97 14.13 -7.72
C ILE A 32 -2.76 14.83 -8.82
N ILE A 33 -3.47 14.04 -9.62
CA ILE A 33 -4.45 14.55 -10.58
C ILE A 33 -5.74 13.79 -10.32
N PRO A 34 -6.71 14.40 -9.61
CA PRO A 34 -7.97 13.74 -9.32
C PRO A 34 -8.69 13.35 -10.62
N THR A 35 -9.29 12.16 -10.64
CA THR A 35 -9.96 11.61 -11.81
C THR A 35 -11.07 12.53 -12.34
N HIS A 36 -11.76 13.25 -11.46
CA HIS A 36 -12.81 14.20 -11.87
C HIS A 36 -12.23 15.40 -12.65
N VAL A 37 -11.07 15.93 -12.26
CA VAL A 37 -10.40 17.04 -12.98
C VAL A 37 -10.04 16.62 -14.40
N ILE A 38 -9.53 15.40 -14.59
CA ILE A 38 -9.21 14.86 -15.93
C ILE A 38 -10.48 14.77 -16.78
N LYS A 39 -11.58 14.26 -16.20
CA LYS A 39 -12.86 14.11 -16.90
C LYS A 39 -13.45 15.46 -17.29
N ASP A 40 -13.43 16.44 -16.40
CA ASP A 40 -14.01 17.76 -16.66
C ASP A 40 -13.27 18.48 -17.79
N GLU A 41 -11.93 18.51 -17.73
CA GLU A 41 -11.11 19.13 -18.79
C GLU A 41 -11.22 18.39 -20.13
N LEU A 42 -11.29 17.05 -20.10
CA LEU A 42 -11.54 16.25 -21.30
C LEU A 42 -12.91 16.56 -21.91
N ASN A 43 -13.96 16.60 -21.10
CA ASN A 43 -15.31 16.90 -21.57
C ASN A 43 -15.41 18.32 -22.16
N LYS A 44 -14.74 19.32 -21.55
CA LYS A 44 -14.66 20.68 -22.11
C LYS A 44 -14.04 20.68 -23.51
N LYS A 45 -12.90 19.99 -23.68
CA LYS A 45 -12.25 19.87 -25.00
C LYS A 45 -13.12 19.13 -26.03
N ILE A 46 -13.75 18.01 -25.62
CA ILE A 46 -14.65 17.25 -26.48
C ILE A 46 -15.81 18.13 -26.94
N SER A 47 -16.52 18.78 -26.02
CA SER A 47 -17.67 19.63 -26.35
C SER A 47 -17.30 20.78 -27.29
N LYS A 48 -16.13 21.40 -27.09
CA LYS A 48 -15.62 22.45 -27.97
C LYS A 48 -15.40 21.93 -29.41
N LEU A 49 -14.67 20.83 -29.56
CA LEU A 49 -14.37 20.25 -30.87
C LEU A 49 -15.61 19.67 -31.57
N GLU A 50 -16.53 19.06 -30.84
CA GLU A 50 -17.80 18.56 -31.40
C GLU A 50 -18.67 19.71 -31.92
N THR A 51 -18.66 20.86 -31.23
CA THR A 51 -19.37 22.08 -31.66
C THR A 51 -18.71 22.68 -32.90
N GLU A 52 -17.38 22.78 -32.94
CA GLU A 52 -16.63 23.32 -34.08
C GLU A 52 -16.74 22.46 -35.34
N GLN A 53 -16.79 21.13 -35.19
CA GLN A 53 -16.84 20.18 -36.33
C GLN A 53 -18.26 19.74 -36.69
N GLY A 54 -19.27 20.08 -35.88
CA GLY A 54 -20.66 19.67 -36.11
C GLY A 54 -20.90 18.16 -36.05
N ARG A 55 -20.02 17.39 -35.40
CA ARG A 55 -20.13 15.93 -35.29
C ARG A 55 -19.61 15.41 -33.96
N LYS A 56 -19.97 14.18 -33.61
CA LYS A 56 -19.39 13.46 -32.47
C LYS A 56 -17.96 12.98 -32.76
N LEU A 57 -17.11 13.01 -31.73
CA LEU A 57 -15.75 12.49 -31.81
C LEU A 57 -15.73 10.96 -31.67
N LYS A 58 -14.87 10.31 -32.44
CA LYS A 58 -14.59 8.87 -32.35
C LYS A 58 -13.78 8.58 -31.07
N LYS A 59 -13.78 7.30 -30.66
CA LYS A 59 -13.04 6.85 -29.47
C LYS A 59 -11.56 7.21 -29.53
N THR A 60 -10.91 6.98 -30.67
CA THR A 60 -9.48 7.28 -30.86
C THR A 60 -9.16 8.77 -30.68
N GLU A 61 -10.03 9.66 -31.16
CA GLU A 61 -9.87 11.10 -30.99
C GLU A 61 -10.00 11.50 -29.50
N LYS A 62 -10.95 10.89 -28.78
CA LYS A 62 -11.14 11.12 -27.35
C LYS A 62 -9.95 10.61 -26.52
N ASP A 63 -9.37 9.47 -26.90
CA ASP A 63 -8.18 8.92 -26.25
C ASP A 63 -6.97 9.84 -26.45
N SER A 64 -6.73 10.36 -27.67
CA SER A 64 -5.69 11.36 -27.92
C SER A 64 -5.91 12.65 -27.11
N LEU A 65 -7.15 13.14 -27.03
CA LEU A 65 -7.47 14.33 -26.23
C LEU A 65 -7.23 14.11 -24.74
N LYS A 66 -7.45 12.89 -24.24
CA LYS A 66 -7.17 12.54 -22.85
C LYS A 66 -5.68 12.60 -22.55
N ASP A 67 -4.83 12.13 -23.46
CA ASP A 67 -3.37 12.21 -23.31
C ASP A 67 -2.89 13.67 -23.34
N GLU A 68 -3.46 14.51 -24.21
CA GLU A 68 -3.19 15.96 -24.20
C GLU A 68 -3.60 16.62 -22.88
N VAL A 69 -4.79 16.29 -22.37
CA VAL A 69 -5.27 16.81 -21.08
C VAL A 69 -4.30 16.41 -19.97
N LEU A 70 -3.88 15.15 -19.92
CA LEU A 70 -2.88 14.69 -18.96
C LEU A 70 -1.56 15.47 -19.11
N HIS A 71 -1.06 15.64 -20.33
CA HIS A 71 0.16 16.40 -20.59
C HIS A 71 0.05 17.86 -20.11
N SER A 72 -1.10 18.50 -20.30
CA SER A 72 -1.34 19.88 -19.83
C SER A 72 -1.49 20.00 -18.30
N LEU A 73 -2.02 18.97 -17.64
CA LEU A 73 -2.28 18.98 -16.20
C LEU A 73 -1.05 18.57 -15.38
N LEU A 74 -0.18 17.71 -15.93
CA LEU A 74 0.99 17.16 -15.25
C LEU A 74 1.94 18.22 -14.66
N PRO A 75 2.31 19.30 -15.37
CA PRO A 75 3.19 20.34 -14.84
C PRO A 75 2.57 21.10 -13.66
N ARG A 76 1.23 21.21 -13.63
CA ARG A 76 0.46 21.93 -12.61
C ARG A 76 0.09 21.05 -11.42
N ALA A 77 0.27 19.74 -11.54
CA ALA A 77 -0.13 18.78 -10.53
C ALA A 77 0.78 18.85 -9.31
N PHE A 78 0.17 18.96 -8.13
CA PHE A 78 0.86 18.81 -6.85
C PHE A 78 1.48 17.42 -6.73
N THR A 79 2.61 17.34 -6.05
CA THR A 79 3.29 16.06 -5.76
C THR A 79 2.96 15.62 -4.34
N ARG A 80 2.42 14.41 -4.18
CA ARG A 80 2.33 13.73 -2.88
C ARG A 80 3.61 12.95 -2.66
N LYS A 81 4.25 13.15 -1.51
CA LYS A 81 5.39 12.33 -1.07
C LYS A 81 4.93 11.37 0.02
N SER A 82 5.34 10.11 -0.07
CA SER A 82 5.14 9.12 0.97
C SER A 82 6.47 8.42 1.27
N ARG A 83 6.73 8.15 2.54
CA ARG A 83 7.93 7.45 2.99
C ARG A 83 7.54 6.16 3.69
N ASN A 84 8.30 5.12 3.42
CA ASN A 84 8.18 3.82 4.07
C ASN A 84 9.58 3.30 4.37
N ARG A 85 9.73 2.65 5.52
CA ARG A 85 11.00 2.06 5.93
C ARG A 85 10.97 0.54 5.85
N LEU A 86 12.14 -0.04 5.69
CA LEU A 86 12.33 -1.46 5.91
C LEU A 86 13.56 -1.68 6.78
N ILE A 87 13.55 -2.78 7.53
CA ILE A 87 14.68 -3.25 8.32
C ILE A 87 15.08 -4.62 7.78
N VAL A 88 16.35 -4.80 7.48
CA VAL A 88 16.95 -6.09 7.16
C VAL A 88 17.67 -6.60 8.41
N ASP A 89 17.23 -7.73 8.94
CA ASP A 89 18.00 -8.50 9.91
C ASP A 89 18.96 -9.42 9.15
N ARG A 90 20.24 -9.06 9.15
CA ARG A 90 21.28 -9.79 8.42
C ARG A 90 21.65 -11.12 9.08
N LYS A 91 21.34 -11.30 10.36
CA LYS A 91 21.66 -12.52 11.11
C LYS A 91 20.57 -13.58 10.89
N GLU A 92 19.31 -13.19 11.04
CA GLU A 92 18.17 -14.11 10.91
C GLU A 92 17.65 -14.21 9.47
N GLY A 93 18.17 -13.37 8.55
CA GLY A 93 17.76 -13.39 7.14
C GLY A 93 16.34 -12.86 6.90
N LEU A 94 15.85 -12.00 7.80
CA LEU A 94 14.49 -11.46 7.75
C LEU A 94 14.47 -10.03 7.20
N VAL A 95 13.40 -9.70 6.48
CA VAL A 95 13.12 -8.32 6.03
C VAL A 95 11.77 -7.89 6.57
N PHE A 96 11.79 -6.87 7.43
CA PHE A 96 10.60 -6.26 8.00
C PHE A 96 10.26 -5.00 7.20
N VAL A 97 9.04 -4.90 6.68
CA VAL A 97 8.61 -3.75 5.88
C VAL A 97 7.51 -2.96 6.59
N GLU A 98 7.71 -1.66 6.77
CA GLU A 98 6.72 -0.75 7.33
C GLU A 98 5.62 -0.49 6.29
N GLY A 99 4.45 -1.08 6.48
CA GLY A 99 3.34 -0.94 5.55
C GLY A 99 2.01 -1.44 6.08
N ASN A 100 0.94 -1.04 5.39
CA ASN A 100 -0.43 -1.45 5.68
C ASN A 100 -1.05 -2.29 4.56
N SER A 101 -0.24 -2.74 3.60
CA SER A 101 -0.67 -3.63 2.52
C SER A 101 0.49 -4.43 1.96
N ALA A 102 0.21 -5.66 1.51
CA ALA A 102 1.19 -6.51 0.85
C ALA A 102 1.79 -5.83 -0.39
N ARG A 103 0.95 -5.13 -1.17
CA ARG A 103 1.42 -4.39 -2.36
C ARG A 103 2.52 -3.37 -2.06
N LYS A 104 2.41 -2.62 -0.95
CA LYS A 104 3.47 -1.68 -0.55
C LYS A 104 4.75 -2.40 -0.18
N ALA A 105 4.64 -3.55 0.49
CA ALA A 105 5.80 -4.36 0.82
C ALA A 105 6.49 -4.87 -0.45
N GLU A 106 5.72 -5.39 -1.41
CA GLU A 106 6.24 -5.84 -2.70
C GLU A 106 6.90 -4.72 -3.50
N ASP A 107 6.32 -3.52 -3.55
CA ASP A 107 6.93 -2.38 -4.24
C ASP A 107 8.31 -2.03 -3.64
N MET A 108 8.45 -2.10 -2.31
CA MET A 108 9.73 -1.86 -1.63
C MET A 108 10.74 -2.98 -1.86
N LEU A 109 10.30 -4.24 -1.76
CA LEU A 109 11.15 -5.41 -2.02
C LEU A 109 11.61 -5.46 -3.47
N ALA A 110 10.76 -5.05 -4.42
CA ALA A 110 11.10 -4.92 -5.83
C ALA A 110 12.19 -3.85 -6.05
N LEU A 111 12.07 -2.69 -5.38
CA LEU A 111 13.11 -1.66 -5.42
C LEU A 111 14.43 -2.19 -4.82
N LEU A 112 14.37 -2.88 -3.69
CA LEU A 112 15.55 -3.46 -3.05
C LEU A 112 16.21 -4.52 -3.93
N ARG A 113 15.41 -5.41 -4.53
CA ARG A 113 15.87 -6.41 -5.50
C ARG A 113 16.54 -5.76 -6.70
N LYS A 114 15.98 -4.67 -7.23
CA LYS A 114 16.57 -3.91 -8.34
C LYS A 114 17.91 -3.29 -7.94
N SER A 115 18.03 -2.78 -6.71
CA SER A 115 19.28 -2.20 -6.21
C SER A 115 20.37 -3.23 -5.96
N LEU A 116 20.02 -4.44 -5.52
CA LEU A 116 20.96 -5.52 -5.19
C LEU A 116 21.23 -6.47 -6.37
N GLY A 117 20.44 -6.38 -7.45
CA GLY A 117 20.43 -7.33 -8.56
C GLY A 117 19.63 -8.60 -8.27
N SER A 118 19.77 -9.17 -7.06
CA SER A 118 18.97 -10.30 -6.59
C SER A 118 18.54 -10.13 -5.14
N LEU A 119 17.36 -10.67 -4.81
CA LEU A 119 16.81 -10.68 -3.45
C LEU A 119 15.78 -11.82 -3.35
N PRO A 120 16.22 -13.05 -3.00
CA PRO A 120 15.34 -14.20 -2.82
C PRO A 120 14.64 -14.10 -1.47
N VAL A 121 13.42 -13.56 -1.47
CA VAL A 121 12.58 -13.41 -0.27
C VAL A 121 11.21 -13.98 -0.54
N VAL A 122 10.60 -14.55 0.49
CA VAL A 122 9.21 -15.02 0.48
C VAL A 122 8.49 -14.43 1.69
N PRO A 123 7.17 -14.18 1.60
CA PRO A 123 6.39 -13.77 2.75
C PRO A 123 6.50 -14.79 3.89
N PHE A 124 6.54 -14.29 5.13
CA PHE A 124 6.47 -15.16 6.29
C PHE A 124 5.11 -15.88 6.31
N THR A 125 5.16 -17.21 6.34
CA THR A 125 3.97 -18.07 6.43
C THR A 125 4.07 -18.84 7.74
N PRO A 126 3.18 -18.59 8.72
CA PRO A 126 3.17 -19.35 9.96
C PRO A 126 2.78 -20.81 9.69
N ALA A 127 3.24 -21.71 10.56
CA ALA A 127 2.96 -23.14 10.43
C ALA A 127 1.47 -23.46 10.63
N GLU A 128 0.82 -22.75 11.56
CA GLU A 128 -0.62 -22.85 11.81
C GLU A 128 -1.35 -21.62 11.24
N PRO A 129 -2.60 -21.78 10.78
CA PRO A 129 -3.43 -20.67 10.34
C PRO A 129 -3.66 -19.68 11.50
N VAL A 130 -3.27 -18.43 11.29
CA VAL A 130 -3.33 -17.36 12.32
C VAL A 130 -4.74 -17.20 12.86
N GLU A 131 -5.75 -17.33 12.02
CA GLU A 131 -7.16 -17.24 12.40
C GLU A 131 -7.59 -18.32 13.39
N LEU A 132 -7.07 -19.55 13.26
CA LEU A 132 -7.35 -20.63 14.21
C LEU A 132 -6.60 -20.41 15.51
N THR A 133 -5.32 -20.04 15.43
CA THR A 133 -4.49 -19.75 16.60
C THR A 133 -5.06 -18.60 17.44
N ILE A 134 -5.48 -17.49 16.82
CA ILE A 134 -6.09 -16.35 17.54
C ILE A 134 -7.46 -16.72 18.10
N THR A 135 -8.27 -17.50 17.39
CA THR A 135 -9.56 -17.98 17.90
C THR A 135 -9.35 -18.79 19.18
N GLU A 136 -8.33 -19.64 19.21
CA GLU A 136 -8.00 -20.43 20.40
C GLU A 136 -7.47 -19.55 21.54
N TRP A 137 -6.68 -18.51 21.26
CA TRP A 137 -6.21 -17.57 22.28
C TRP A 137 -7.35 -16.80 22.95
N ILE A 138 -8.40 -16.47 22.20
CA ILE A 138 -9.60 -15.82 22.75
C ILE A 138 -10.34 -16.78 23.70
N ARG A 139 -10.46 -18.06 23.33
CA ARG A 139 -11.16 -19.09 24.12
C ARG A 139 -10.41 -19.56 25.36
N SER A 140 -9.12 -19.84 25.21
CA SER A 140 -8.31 -20.55 26.20
C SER A 140 -7.30 -19.64 26.91
N GLY A 141 -7.22 -18.37 26.50
CA GLY A 141 -6.30 -17.38 27.03
C GLY A 141 -5.07 -17.16 26.15
N PHE A 142 -4.50 -15.96 26.28
CA PHE A 142 -3.34 -15.55 25.49
C PHE A 142 -2.04 -16.17 26.04
N PRO A 143 -1.12 -16.58 25.16
CA PRO A 143 0.15 -17.16 25.59
C PRO A 143 1.03 -16.10 26.26
N ARG A 144 2.05 -16.56 27.00
CA ARG A 144 3.00 -15.69 27.69
C ARG A 144 3.62 -14.68 26.73
N GLY A 145 3.60 -13.41 27.11
CA GLY A 145 4.13 -12.30 26.30
C GLY A 145 3.09 -11.62 25.42
N PHE A 146 1.87 -12.17 25.35
CA PHE A 146 0.73 -11.57 24.67
C PHE A 146 -0.41 -11.31 25.65
N THR A 147 -1.19 -10.27 25.37
CA THR A 147 -2.39 -9.91 26.13
C THR A 147 -3.49 -9.55 25.14
N ALA A 148 -4.74 -9.89 25.47
CA ALA A 148 -5.90 -9.49 24.71
C ALA A 148 -5.96 -7.97 24.54
N GLY A 149 -6.26 -7.53 23.32
CA GLY A 149 -6.73 -6.16 23.06
C GLY A 149 -8.22 -6.03 23.38
N THR A 150 -8.88 -5.03 22.80
CA THR A 150 -10.33 -4.80 22.99
C THR A 150 -11.12 -4.74 21.67
N ASP A 151 -10.45 -4.98 20.55
CA ASP A 151 -11.03 -4.93 19.21
C ASP A 151 -10.79 -6.29 18.53
N VAL A 152 -11.86 -6.89 18.01
CA VAL A 152 -11.80 -8.14 17.26
C VAL A 152 -12.76 -8.09 16.06
N MET A 153 -12.39 -8.78 14.99
CA MET A 153 -13.28 -9.07 13.87
C MET A 153 -13.48 -10.58 13.79
N LEU A 154 -14.68 -11.03 14.12
CA LEU A 154 -15.10 -12.42 13.99
C LEU A 154 -15.78 -12.60 12.65
N LYS A 155 -15.41 -13.66 11.93
CA LYS A 155 -16.00 -14.00 10.63
C LYS A 155 -16.46 -15.45 10.66
N ALA A 156 -17.60 -15.70 10.04
CA ALA A 156 -18.02 -17.06 9.74
C ALA A 156 -17.01 -17.73 8.78
N ILE A 157 -16.93 -19.05 8.85
CA ILE A 157 -16.04 -19.86 8.01
C ILE A 157 -16.54 -19.89 6.55
N LEU A 158 -17.85 -19.82 6.34
CA LEU A 158 -18.48 -19.83 5.02
C LEU A 158 -18.34 -18.45 4.34
N GLU A 159 -18.07 -18.43 3.03
CA GLU A 159 -17.84 -17.19 2.26
C GLU A 159 -19.01 -16.19 2.33
N ASP A 160 -20.25 -16.67 2.32
CA ASP A 160 -21.47 -15.85 2.44
C ASP A 160 -21.95 -15.68 3.90
N GLY A 161 -21.12 -16.07 4.87
CA GLY A 161 -21.45 -15.96 6.28
C GLY A 161 -21.34 -14.53 6.83
N GLY A 162 -21.79 -14.37 8.09
CA GLY A 162 -21.74 -13.09 8.78
C GLY A 162 -20.35 -12.68 9.24
N ALA A 163 -20.15 -11.38 9.45
CA ALA A 163 -19.00 -10.83 10.16
C ALA A 163 -19.46 -9.90 11.27
N VAL A 164 -18.86 -10.05 12.45
CA VAL A 164 -19.10 -9.19 13.62
C VAL A 164 -17.82 -8.46 13.96
N ARG A 165 -17.92 -7.16 14.22
CA ARG A 165 -16.80 -6.34 14.69
C ARG A 165 -17.12 -5.81 16.06
N CYS A 166 -16.37 -6.26 17.06
CA CYS A 166 -16.41 -5.74 18.42
C CYS A 166 -15.29 -4.71 18.58
N LYS A 167 -15.58 -3.60 19.26
CA LYS A 167 -14.60 -2.55 19.56
C LYS A 167 -14.75 -2.13 21.01
N LYS A 168 -13.64 -1.88 21.69
CA LYS A 168 -13.64 -1.51 23.11
C LYS A 168 -14.43 -2.49 23.99
N GLN A 169 -14.38 -3.78 23.66
CA GLN A 169 -15.06 -4.85 24.38
C GLN A 169 -14.03 -5.74 25.08
N ASP A 170 -14.40 -6.33 26.21
CA ASP A 170 -13.63 -7.41 26.80
C ASP A 170 -13.75 -8.66 25.91
N LEU A 171 -12.63 -9.13 25.37
CA LEU A 171 -12.63 -10.27 24.46
C LEU A 171 -12.88 -11.62 25.16
N HIS A 172 -12.93 -11.64 26.49
CA HIS A 172 -13.28 -12.82 27.28
C HIS A 172 -14.73 -12.79 27.79
N SER A 173 -15.54 -11.81 27.38
CA SER A 173 -16.94 -11.73 27.78
C SER A 173 -17.79 -12.76 27.04
N GLU A 174 -18.94 -13.16 27.60
CA GLU A 174 -19.82 -14.16 27.00
C GLU A 174 -20.39 -13.73 25.63
N GLU A 175 -20.38 -12.44 25.33
CA GLU A 175 -20.85 -11.89 24.05
C GLU A 175 -19.87 -12.03 22.88
N VAL A 176 -18.60 -12.40 23.14
CA VAL A 176 -17.52 -12.52 22.15
C VAL A 176 -17.16 -13.99 21.90
#